data_AF-A0A9W6BJX0-F1
#
_entry.id   AF-A0A9W6BJX0-F1
#
_cell.length_a   1.000
_cell.length_b   1.000
_cell.length_c   1.000
_cell.angle_alpha   90.00
_cell.angle_beta   90.00
_cell.angle_gamma   90.00
#
_symmetry.space_group_name_H-M   'P 1'
#
loop_
_entity.id
_entity.type
_entity.pdbx_description
1 polymer ?
#
loop_
_entity_poly.entity_id
_entity_poly.type
_entity_poly.pdbx_seq_one_letter_code
_entity_poly.pdbx_strand_id
1 'polypeptide(L)'
;MRQAIGRQVCGASRVTLTPCNHRLHGRRRQVLCAAAAPQGGSLGGLSVLTSTRPIDRLRFQSILVFKHFDTDGDGRLTPEQIDQYAAYCAERFGPAAAQFAPLYDNVRAAAAAAPAGGLDMEAFIDLIREQVKLASTSREFPRSVFNEAELGRLGWDSSLSPAEVASALAVFRLLDFNLDNYVKLEDLRKAQGIEREIVADQLEDADTNEDGFLSFKDFLTSFARERPVILNMVVLLAHTAVFWLILNLPMLDIPIKAVLAVALLIKPQFVTAPVVKFYMMMRNVVDRARAEVEMAGQRGGGAGRGAAA
;
A
#
# COMPACT_ATOMS: atom_id res chain seq x y z
N MET A 1 19.15 55.66 32.30
CA MET A 1 18.89 57.10 32.52
C MET A 1 19.05 57.82 31.18
N ARG A 2 18.01 58.56 30.74
CA ARG A 2 17.94 59.53 29.62
C ARG A 2 18.04 58.94 28.20
N GLN A 3 16.92 58.87 27.45
CA GLN A 3 16.32 59.93 26.59
C GLN A 3 17.20 60.22 25.35
N ALA A 4 16.75 60.36 24.11
CA ALA A 4 15.41 60.69 23.60
C ALA A 4 15.38 60.64 22.04
N ILE A 5 14.18 60.42 21.50
CA ILE A 5 13.53 61.11 20.35
C ILE A 5 14.02 60.85 18.91
N GLY A 6 13.08 60.39 18.08
CA GLY A 6 13.07 60.53 16.62
C GLY A 6 11.75 60.03 16.01
N ARG A 7 10.80 60.94 15.82
CA ARG A 7 9.40 60.72 15.39
C ARG A 7 9.24 61.29 13.97
N GLN A 8 8.74 60.53 12.98
CA GLN A 8 8.10 61.13 11.79
C GLN A 8 7.19 60.11 11.06
N VAL A 9 5.86 60.20 11.23
CA VAL A 9 4.80 60.84 10.40
C VAL A 9 4.28 59.98 9.23
N CYS A 10 3.03 59.56 9.44
CA CYS A 10 1.89 59.35 8.54
C CYS A 10 2.02 59.50 7.02
N GLY A 11 1.44 58.54 6.30
CA GLY A 11 0.96 58.68 4.92
C GLY A 11 -0.19 57.72 4.64
N ALA A 12 -1.42 58.20 4.86
CA ALA A 12 -2.65 57.50 4.50
C ALA A 12 -2.88 57.56 2.98
N SER A 13 -3.36 56.48 2.38
CA SER A 13 -4.08 56.55 1.10
C SER A 13 -5.16 55.47 1.05
N ARG A 14 -6.37 55.90 1.45
CA ARG A 14 -7.63 55.29 1.05
C ARG A 14 -7.87 55.65 -0.41
N VAL A 15 -8.00 54.65 -1.28
CA VAL A 15 -8.68 54.83 -2.57
C VAL A 15 -10.05 54.18 -2.43
N THR A 16 -11.06 55.02 -2.58
CA THR A 16 -12.49 54.69 -2.58
C THR A 16 -12.96 55.06 -3.96
N LEU A 17 -13.37 54.09 -4.78
CA LEU A 17 -14.25 54.34 -5.92
C LEU A 17 -15.30 53.23 -6.00
N THR A 18 -16.53 53.70 -5.96
CA THR A 18 -17.82 53.01 -5.91
C THR A 18 -18.34 52.77 -7.35
N PRO A 19 -19.56 52.23 -7.58
CA PRO A 19 -19.76 51.02 -8.38
C PRO A 19 -20.43 51.28 -9.74
N CYS A 20 -20.39 50.29 -10.64
CA CYS A 20 -21.34 50.19 -11.76
C CYS A 20 -22.18 48.92 -11.65
N ASN A 21 -23.47 49.16 -11.46
CA ASN A 21 -24.58 48.21 -11.48
C ASN A 21 -24.94 47.86 -12.93
N HIS A 22 -25.12 46.58 -13.23
CA HIS A 22 -26.12 46.16 -14.22
C HIS A 22 -26.75 44.81 -13.83
N ARG A 23 -28.00 44.92 -13.36
CA ARG A 23 -29.20 44.08 -13.62
C ARG A 23 -29.08 43.12 -14.82
N LEU A 24 -29.70 41.94 -14.94
CA LEU A 24 -30.74 41.13 -14.24
C LEU A 24 -30.69 39.76 -14.97
N HIS A 25 -30.72 38.61 -14.31
CA HIS A 25 -31.84 37.65 -14.20
C HIS A 25 -31.14 36.30 -13.91
N GLY A 26 -31.49 35.44 -12.96
CA GLY A 26 -32.77 35.15 -12.31
C GLY A 26 -32.94 33.61 -12.34
N ARG A 27 -32.57 32.90 -11.27
CA ARG A 27 -33.19 31.61 -10.91
C ARG A 27 -32.93 31.23 -9.44
N ARG A 28 -33.93 31.59 -8.64
CA ARG A 28 -34.48 30.94 -7.43
C ARG A 28 -33.51 30.19 -6.49
N ARG A 29 -33.31 30.84 -5.34
CA ARG A 29 -33.18 30.24 -4.00
C ARG A 29 -34.18 29.11 -3.77
N GLN A 30 -33.70 28.03 -3.17
CA GLN A 30 -34.33 27.44 -1.98
C GLN A 30 -33.20 27.06 -1.01
N VAL A 31 -33.05 27.87 0.03
CA VAL A 31 -32.49 27.47 1.31
C VAL A 31 -33.68 27.46 2.25
N LEU A 32 -33.93 26.36 2.96
CA LEU A 32 -34.36 26.39 4.35
C LEU A 32 -34.37 25.00 4.98
N CYS A 33 -33.78 24.99 6.18
CA CYS A 33 -34.04 24.12 7.32
C CYS A 33 -33.39 22.73 7.37
N ALA A 34 -32.33 22.71 8.18
CA ALA A 34 -31.93 21.61 9.04
C ALA A 34 -33.11 21.03 9.86
N ALA A 35 -33.10 19.72 10.07
CA ALA A 35 -33.40 19.08 11.36
C ALA A 35 -33.04 17.58 11.33
N ALA A 36 -32.60 17.13 12.51
CA ALA A 36 -32.56 15.74 13.00
C ALA A 36 -31.43 14.83 12.51
N ALA A 37 -30.38 14.76 13.34
CA ALA A 37 -29.65 13.52 13.56
C ALA A 37 -30.61 12.42 14.05
N PRO A 38 -30.43 11.17 13.60
CA PRO A 38 -30.53 10.02 14.47
C PRO A 38 -29.11 9.53 14.78
N GLN A 39 -28.77 9.54 16.07
CA GLN A 39 -27.81 8.57 16.60
C GLN A 39 -28.34 7.19 16.23
N GLY A 40 -27.57 6.45 15.42
CA GLY A 40 -27.90 5.11 15.00
C GLY A 40 -26.64 4.48 14.45
N GLY A 41 -25.95 3.71 15.29
CA GLY A 41 -24.80 2.93 14.87
C GLY A 41 -25.17 1.96 13.76
N SER A 42 -24.12 1.45 13.12
CA SER A 42 -24.16 0.47 12.03
C SER A 42 -24.40 1.06 10.64
N LEU A 43 -23.31 1.02 9.84
CA LEU A 43 -23.23 0.60 8.43
C LEU A 43 -22.11 1.36 7.67
N GLY A 44 -20.90 1.39 8.23
CA GLY A 44 -19.68 1.76 7.49
C GLY A 44 -19.33 0.80 6.34
N GLY A 45 -20.07 -0.30 6.17
CA GLY A 45 -19.83 -1.31 5.14
C GLY A 45 -20.32 -0.95 3.73
N LEU A 46 -21.17 0.06 3.55
CA LEU A 46 -21.76 0.36 2.24
C LEU A 46 -20.98 1.42 1.43
N SER A 47 -20.16 2.25 2.09
CA SER A 47 -19.26 3.18 1.37
C SER A 47 -18.12 2.45 0.66
N VAL A 48 -17.83 1.20 1.07
CA VAL A 48 -16.84 0.30 0.46
C VAL A 48 -17.28 -0.15 -0.94
N LEU A 49 -18.58 -0.25 -1.21
CA LEU A 49 -19.10 -0.74 -2.49
C LEU A 49 -19.14 0.33 -3.61
N THR A 50 -18.99 1.61 -3.26
CA THR A 50 -18.90 2.72 -4.23
C THR A 50 -17.47 3.07 -4.64
N SER A 51 -16.46 2.54 -3.95
CA SER A 51 -15.05 2.72 -4.32
C SER A 51 -14.69 1.72 -5.43
N THR A 52 -14.57 2.19 -6.67
CA THR A 52 -14.04 1.40 -7.79
C THR A 52 -12.51 1.19 -7.71
N ARG A 53 -11.88 1.63 -6.62
CA ARG A 53 -10.43 1.52 -6.40
C ARG A 53 -10.10 0.12 -5.88
N PRO A 54 -8.98 -0.48 -6.32
CA PRO A 54 -8.61 -1.82 -5.92
C PRO A 54 -8.41 -1.91 -4.40
N ILE A 55 -9.02 -2.95 -3.81
CA ILE A 55 -8.82 -3.31 -2.40
C ILE A 55 -7.43 -3.92 -2.29
N ASP A 56 -6.47 -3.06 -1.97
CA ASP A 56 -5.05 -3.42 -1.86
C ASP A 56 -4.58 -3.36 -0.41
N ARG A 57 -3.55 -4.15 -0.10
CA ARG A 57 -2.86 -4.12 1.20
C ARG A 57 -2.46 -2.69 1.63
N LEU A 58 -2.00 -1.89 0.67
CA LEU A 58 -1.59 -0.51 0.91
C LEU A 58 -2.74 0.38 1.37
N ARG A 59 -3.98 0.12 0.92
CA ARG A 59 -5.17 0.84 1.38
C ARG A 59 -5.39 0.60 2.87
N PHE A 60 -5.36 -0.66 3.30
CA PHE A 60 -5.50 -1.02 4.72
C PHE A 60 -4.42 -0.36 5.60
N GLN A 61 -3.17 -0.38 5.13
CA GLN A 61 -2.05 0.22 5.82
C GLN A 61 -2.17 1.75 5.87
N SER A 62 -2.66 2.38 4.81
CA SER A 62 -2.92 3.82 4.77
C SER A 62 -4.01 4.22 5.75
N ILE A 63 -5.05 3.40 5.94
CA ILE A 63 -6.12 3.66 6.93
C ILE A 63 -5.56 3.63 8.36
N LEU A 64 -4.62 2.73 8.66
CA LEU A 64 -3.96 2.71 9.97
C LEU A 64 -3.19 4.00 10.24
N VAL A 65 -2.41 4.44 9.26
CA VAL A 65 -1.66 5.71 9.37
C VAL A 65 -2.64 6.87 9.49
N PHE A 66 -3.71 6.91 8.69
CA PHE A 66 -4.72 7.95 8.77
C PHE A 66 -5.32 8.07 10.18
N LYS A 67 -5.78 6.95 10.75
CA LYS A 67 -6.34 6.90 12.12
C LYS A 67 -5.35 7.29 13.21
N HIS A 68 -4.05 7.18 12.96
CA HIS A 68 -3.05 7.63 13.90
C HIS A 68 -2.98 9.16 13.98
N PHE A 69 -3.20 9.86 12.86
CA PHE A 69 -3.15 11.32 12.79
C PHE A 69 -4.52 11.99 12.97
N ASP A 70 -5.61 11.30 12.62
CA ASP A 70 -6.99 11.70 12.89
C ASP A 70 -7.34 11.48 14.37
N THR A 71 -6.83 12.38 15.22
CA THR A 71 -6.94 12.30 16.68
C THR A 71 -8.34 12.64 17.20
N ASP A 72 -9.10 13.43 16.46
CA ASP A 72 -10.48 13.81 16.74
C ASP A 72 -11.51 12.82 16.16
N GLY A 73 -11.09 11.94 15.27
CA GLY A 73 -11.91 10.87 14.71
C GLY A 73 -13.01 11.38 13.79
N ASP A 74 -12.82 12.56 13.20
CA ASP A 74 -13.81 13.20 12.33
C ASP A 74 -13.77 12.65 10.90
N GLY A 75 -12.79 11.77 10.61
CA GLY A 75 -12.57 11.14 9.32
C GLY A 75 -11.88 12.06 8.33
N ARG A 76 -11.23 13.14 8.79
CA ARG A 76 -10.51 14.12 7.98
C ARG A 76 -9.17 14.49 8.63
N LEU A 77 -8.24 15.00 7.83
CA LEU A 77 -6.99 15.58 8.32
C LEU A 77 -6.94 17.07 8.05
N THR A 78 -6.79 17.84 9.12
CA THR A 78 -6.51 19.28 9.12
C THR A 78 -5.12 19.58 8.52
N PRO A 79 -4.89 20.81 8.02
CA PRO A 79 -3.56 21.23 7.57
C PRO A 79 -2.46 20.99 8.61
N GLU A 80 -2.75 21.19 9.88
CA GLU A 80 -1.83 20.97 10.99
C GLU A 80 -1.49 19.49 11.17
N GLN A 81 -2.47 18.59 11.04
CA GLN A 81 -2.24 17.14 11.06
C GLN A 81 -1.44 16.68 9.83
N ILE A 82 -1.63 17.31 8.66
CA ILE A 82 -0.82 17.06 7.47
C ILE A 82 0.64 17.47 7.69
N ASP A 83 0.88 18.59 8.37
CA ASP A 83 2.25 19.03 8.69
C ASP A 83 2.92 18.10 9.71
N GLN A 84 2.16 17.60 10.70
CA GLN A 84 2.64 16.54 11.61
C GLN A 84 3.00 15.27 10.86
N TYR A 85 2.18 14.86 9.89
CA TYR A 85 2.47 13.72 9.03
C TYR A 85 3.69 13.95 8.14
N ALA A 86 3.86 15.15 7.58
CA ALA A 86 5.04 15.48 6.78
C ALA A 86 6.32 15.43 7.62
N ALA A 87 6.28 15.91 8.87
CA ALA A 87 7.39 15.80 9.82
C ALA A 87 7.68 14.33 10.20
N TYR A 88 6.63 13.54 10.44
CA TYR A 88 6.72 12.10 10.69
C TYR A 88 7.42 11.35 9.54
N CYS A 89 7.08 11.68 8.30
CA CYS A 89 7.71 11.12 7.11
C CYS A 89 9.16 11.61 6.92
N ALA A 90 9.46 12.87 7.27
CA ALA A 90 10.82 13.40 7.17
C ALA A 90 11.81 12.59 8.01
N GLU A 91 11.42 12.18 9.21
CA GLU A 91 12.23 11.33 10.09
C GLU A 91 12.45 9.92 9.52
N ARG A 92 11.41 9.35 8.88
CA ARG A 92 11.40 7.96 8.40
C ARG A 92 12.11 7.75 7.07
N PHE A 93 11.95 8.70 6.17
CA PHE A 93 12.49 8.63 4.82
C PHE A 93 13.80 9.39 4.67
N GLY A 94 14.21 10.16 5.69
CA GLY A 94 15.48 10.85 5.74
C GLY A 94 15.70 11.75 4.51
N PRO A 95 16.85 11.65 3.82
CA PRO A 95 17.15 12.47 2.65
C PRO A 95 16.12 12.35 1.52
N ALA A 96 15.48 11.18 1.37
CA ALA A 96 14.48 10.96 0.35
C ALA A 96 13.19 11.75 0.60
N ALA A 97 12.94 12.19 1.85
CA ALA A 97 11.74 12.94 2.20
C ALA A 97 11.62 14.28 1.47
N ALA A 98 12.74 14.88 1.06
CA ALA A 98 12.74 16.12 0.29
C ALA A 98 11.98 15.99 -1.05
N GLN A 99 11.93 14.78 -1.61
CA GLN A 99 11.21 14.48 -2.85
C GLN A 99 9.69 14.51 -2.67
N PHE A 100 9.19 14.43 -1.43
CA PHE A 100 7.76 14.42 -1.11
C PHE A 100 7.19 15.81 -0.84
N ALA A 101 8.03 16.84 -0.65
CA ALA A 101 7.61 18.23 -0.45
C ALA A 101 6.49 18.69 -1.42
N PRO A 102 6.60 18.50 -2.76
CA PRO A 102 5.55 18.93 -3.68
C PRO A 102 4.22 18.17 -3.47
N LEU A 103 4.26 16.92 -2.99
CA LEU A 103 3.06 16.16 -2.69
C LEU A 103 2.29 16.77 -1.52
N TYR A 104 3.00 17.14 -0.45
CA TYR A 104 2.38 17.78 0.72
C TYR A 104 1.79 19.15 0.38
N ASP A 105 2.46 19.92 -0.48
CA ASP A 105 1.94 21.23 -0.90
C ASP A 105 0.64 21.09 -1.71
N ASN A 106 0.58 20.11 -2.62
CA ASN A 106 -0.64 19.82 -3.39
C ASN A 106 -1.79 19.38 -2.48
N VAL A 107 -1.50 18.53 -1.50
CA VAL A 107 -2.48 18.03 -0.54
C VAL A 107 -2.96 19.13 0.40
N ARG A 108 -2.06 20.02 0.85
CA ARG A 108 -2.43 21.18 1.68
C ARG A 108 -3.34 22.14 0.92
N ALA A 109 -3.04 22.38 -0.37
CA ALA A 109 -3.89 23.18 -1.24
C ALA A 109 -5.27 22.52 -1.45
N ALA A 110 -5.31 21.20 -1.64
CA ALA A 110 -6.56 20.46 -1.78
C ALA A 110 -7.40 20.47 -0.49
N ALA A 111 -6.79 20.29 0.67
CA ALA A 111 -7.44 20.35 1.98
C ALA A 111 -8.04 21.73 2.25
N ALA A 112 -7.32 22.80 1.91
CA ALA A 112 -7.79 24.18 2.05
C ALA A 112 -8.93 24.54 1.08
N ALA A 113 -8.97 23.91 -0.10
CA ALA A 113 -10.03 24.11 -1.09
C ALA A 113 -11.29 23.27 -0.80
N ALA A 114 -11.20 22.27 0.08
CA ALA A 114 -12.32 21.40 0.40
C ALA A 114 -13.42 22.13 1.20
N PRO A 115 -14.71 21.95 0.88
CA PRO A 115 -15.82 22.64 1.57
C PRO A 115 -15.90 22.38 3.08
N ALA A 116 -15.37 21.25 3.53
CA ALA A 116 -15.37 20.81 4.92
C ALA A 116 -14.04 21.10 5.65
N GLY A 117 -13.05 21.71 4.97
CA GLY A 117 -11.80 22.16 5.61
C GLY A 117 -10.88 21.05 6.09
N GLY A 118 -10.63 20.02 5.28
CA GLY A 118 -9.72 18.93 5.63
C GLY A 118 -9.59 17.90 4.50
N LEU A 119 -8.49 17.14 4.53
CA LEU A 119 -8.21 16.06 3.60
C LEU A 119 -9.03 14.83 4.00
N ASP A 120 -9.74 14.24 3.04
CA ASP A 120 -10.46 12.99 3.28
C ASP A 120 -9.53 11.77 3.24
N MET A 121 -10.00 10.66 3.80
CA MET A 121 -9.25 9.41 3.84
C MET A 121 -8.82 8.91 2.45
N GLU A 122 -9.65 9.12 1.43
CA GLU A 122 -9.34 8.68 0.06
C GLU A 122 -8.20 9.48 -0.57
N ALA A 123 -8.18 10.81 -0.43
CA ALA A 123 -7.06 11.61 -0.91
C ALA A 123 -5.77 11.33 -0.10
N PHE A 124 -5.89 10.98 1.18
CA PHE A 124 -4.74 10.54 1.98
C PHE A 124 -4.17 9.18 1.50
N ILE A 125 -5.03 8.23 1.13
CA ILE A 125 -4.60 6.96 0.54
C ILE A 125 -3.84 7.22 -0.78
N ASP A 126 -4.31 8.15 -1.60
CA ASP A 126 -3.63 8.52 -2.85
C ASP A 126 -2.26 9.16 -2.59
N LEU A 127 -2.16 10.04 -1.59
CA LEU A 127 -0.88 10.61 -1.14
C LEU A 127 0.12 9.50 -0.76
N ILE A 128 -0.29 8.52 0.05
CA ILE A 128 0.58 7.39 0.44
C ILE A 128 0.99 6.58 -0.79
N ARG A 129 0.07 6.30 -1.72
CA ARG A 129 0.38 5.59 -2.97
C ARG A 129 1.44 6.32 -3.78
N GLU A 130 1.35 7.64 -3.91
CA GLU A 130 2.34 8.44 -4.61
C GLU A 130 3.70 8.47 -3.90
N GLN A 131 3.71 8.58 -2.57
CA GLN A 131 4.94 8.50 -1.78
C GLN A 131 5.64 7.16 -1.93
N VAL A 132 4.91 6.04 -1.81
CA VAL A 132 5.46 4.70 -1.98
C VAL A 132 5.99 4.50 -3.39
N LYS A 133 5.30 5.05 -4.40
CA LYS A 133 5.76 5.02 -5.80
C LYS A 133 7.07 5.80 -5.99
N LEU A 134 7.18 6.99 -5.41
CA LEU A 134 8.42 7.78 -5.44
C LEU A 134 9.55 7.06 -4.71
N ALA A 135 9.28 6.50 -3.52
CA ALA A 135 10.24 5.72 -2.75
C ALA A 135 10.72 4.47 -3.51
N SER A 136 9.82 3.77 -4.22
CA SER A 136 10.16 2.59 -5.04
C SER A 136 11.07 2.93 -6.23
N THR A 137 11.02 4.18 -6.71
CA THR A 137 11.86 4.66 -7.81
C THR A 137 13.19 5.22 -7.31
N SER A 138 13.25 5.63 -6.04
CA SER A 138 14.45 6.16 -5.40
C SER A 138 15.43 5.04 -5.06
N ARG A 139 16.66 5.16 -5.57
CA ARG A 139 17.76 4.25 -5.19
C ARG A 139 18.39 4.61 -3.85
N GLU A 140 18.22 5.86 -3.41
CA GLU A 140 18.85 6.38 -2.20
C GLU A 140 18.08 5.99 -0.94
N PHE A 141 16.74 5.93 -1.03
CA PHE A 141 15.89 5.58 0.10
C PHE A 141 16.25 4.24 0.74
N PRO A 142 16.23 3.09 0.02
CA PRO A 142 16.56 1.80 0.64
C PRO A 142 17.99 1.77 1.19
N ARG A 143 18.94 2.42 0.50
CA ARG A 143 20.36 2.51 0.90
C ARG A 143 20.59 3.36 2.14
N SER A 144 19.70 4.30 2.43
CA SER A 144 19.77 5.10 3.65
C SER A 144 19.36 4.31 4.90
N VAL A 145 18.59 3.23 4.71
CA VAL A 145 18.05 2.40 5.79
C VAL A 145 18.87 1.14 6.00
N PHE A 146 19.27 0.48 4.91
CA PHE A 146 20.02 -0.78 4.94
C PHE A 146 21.30 -0.68 4.15
N ASN A 147 22.30 -1.46 4.57
CA ASN A 147 23.53 -1.60 3.79
C ASN A 147 23.24 -2.30 2.46
N GLU A 148 24.05 -2.00 1.43
CA GLU A 148 23.84 -2.56 0.08
C GLU A 148 23.91 -4.11 0.06
N ALA A 149 24.77 -4.70 0.90
CA ALA A 149 24.85 -6.15 1.07
C ALA A 149 23.58 -6.76 1.68
N GLU A 150 22.96 -6.07 2.64
CA GLU A 150 21.72 -6.53 3.28
C GLU A 150 20.53 -6.40 2.34
N LEU A 151 20.44 -5.31 1.57
CA LEU A 151 19.44 -5.14 0.53
C LEU A 151 19.50 -6.24 -0.53
N GLY A 152 20.71 -6.58 -0.98
CA GLY A 152 20.93 -7.68 -1.92
C GLY A 152 20.45 -9.02 -1.34
N ARG A 153 20.76 -9.28 -0.07
CA ARG A 153 20.30 -10.48 0.64
C ARG A 153 18.79 -10.52 0.80
N LEU A 154 18.16 -9.41 1.20
CA LEU A 154 16.72 -9.31 1.41
C LEU A 154 15.96 -9.48 0.09
N GLY A 155 16.43 -8.87 -1.00
CA GLY A 155 15.86 -9.06 -2.34
C GLY A 155 15.99 -10.52 -2.82
N TRP A 156 17.14 -11.15 -2.58
CA TRP A 156 17.35 -12.56 -2.92
C TRP A 156 16.44 -13.49 -2.11
N ASP A 157 16.41 -13.35 -0.79
CA ASP A 157 15.63 -14.21 0.11
C ASP A 157 14.11 -14.08 -0.16
N SER A 158 13.65 -12.90 -0.57
CA SER A 158 12.24 -12.64 -0.89
C SER A 158 11.89 -12.86 -2.36
N SER A 159 12.86 -13.05 -3.25
CA SER A 159 12.65 -13.08 -4.72
C SER A 159 11.93 -11.84 -5.27
N LEU A 160 12.07 -10.70 -4.59
CA LEU A 160 11.47 -9.42 -4.98
C LEU A 160 12.50 -8.56 -5.72
N SER A 161 12.02 -7.79 -6.69
CA SER A 161 12.85 -6.80 -7.35
C SER A 161 13.27 -5.67 -6.38
N PRO A 162 14.38 -4.94 -6.64
CA PRO A 162 14.81 -3.84 -5.77
C PRO A 162 13.75 -2.75 -5.57
N ALA A 163 12.92 -2.48 -6.59
CA ALA A 163 11.83 -1.52 -6.51
C ALA A 163 10.69 -2.02 -5.59
N GLU A 164 10.38 -3.31 -5.64
CA GLU A 164 9.38 -3.92 -4.75
C GLU A 164 9.86 -3.92 -3.30
N VAL A 165 11.13 -4.26 -3.05
CA VAL A 165 11.73 -4.18 -1.70
C VAL A 165 11.68 -2.75 -1.17
N ALA A 166 12.02 -1.75 -2.00
CA ALA A 166 11.94 -0.34 -1.62
C ALA A 166 10.50 0.10 -1.32
N SER A 167 9.52 -0.37 -2.10
CA SER A 167 8.10 -0.10 -1.86
C SER A 167 7.61 -0.73 -0.55
N ALA A 168 7.97 -1.99 -0.28
CA ALA A 168 7.63 -2.68 0.96
C ALA A 168 8.30 -2.00 2.16
N LEU A 169 9.55 -1.55 2.02
CA LEU A 169 10.26 -0.80 3.05
C LEU A 169 9.59 0.55 3.37
N ALA A 170 9.15 1.28 2.35
CA ALA A 170 8.43 2.53 2.53
C ALA A 170 7.16 2.33 3.36
N VAL A 171 6.40 1.29 3.03
CA VAL A 171 5.19 0.91 3.75
C VAL A 171 5.49 0.46 5.18
N PHE A 172 6.51 -0.38 5.37
CA PHE A 172 6.93 -0.86 6.68
C PHE A 172 7.30 0.31 7.61
N ARG A 173 8.10 1.25 7.10
CA ARG A 173 8.51 2.45 7.85
C ARG A 173 7.33 3.35 8.19
N LEU A 174 6.31 3.44 7.33
CA LEU A 174 5.08 4.18 7.63
C LEU A 174 4.27 3.54 8.77
N LEU A 175 4.30 2.22 8.91
CA LEU A 175 3.59 1.47 9.96
C LEU A 175 4.37 1.36 11.26
N ASP A 176 5.69 1.49 11.21
CA ASP A 176 6.57 1.54 12.38
C ASP A 176 6.50 2.93 13.02
N PHE A 177 5.53 3.11 13.93
CA PHE A 177 5.27 4.39 14.60
C PHE A 177 6.36 4.79 15.61
N ASN A 178 7.11 3.84 16.15
CA ASN A 178 8.12 4.07 17.20
C ASN A 178 9.58 3.89 16.72
N LEU A 179 9.79 3.57 15.44
CA LEU A 179 11.11 3.41 14.81
C LEU A 179 11.97 2.31 15.44
N ASP A 180 11.34 1.28 15.99
CA ASP A 180 12.07 0.13 16.56
C ASP A 180 12.42 -0.93 15.52
N ASN A 181 12.00 -0.74 14.26
CA ASN A 181 12.10 -1.69 13.14
C ASN A 181 11.25 -2.95 13.31
N TYR A 182 10.21 -2.89 14.13
CA TYR A 182 9.20 -3.93 14.29
C TYR A 182 7.80 -3.34 14.13
N VAL A 183 6.87 -4.15 13.63
CA VAL A 183 5.45 -3.77 13.55
C VAL A 183 4.66 -4.70 14.46
N LYS A 184 3.99 -4.14 15.47
CA LYS A 184 3.15 -4.91 16.38
C LYS A 184 1.89 -5.39 15.68
N LEU A 185 1.60 -6.68 15.78
CA LEU A 185 0.36 -7.28 15.25
C LEU A 185 -0.89 -6.68 15.91
N GLU A 186 -0.80 -6.29 17.18
CA GLU A 186 -1.91 -5.62 17.88
C GLU A 186 -2.28 -4.27 17.25
N ASP A 187 -1.29 -3.51 16.77
CA ASP A 187 -1.54 -2.21 16.14
C ASP A 187 -2.20 -2.39 14.76
N LEU A 188 -1.84 -3.45 14.04
CA LEU A 188 -2.50 -3.85 12.79
C LEU A 188 -3.96 -4.27 13.04
N ARG A 189 -4.25 -4.94 14.17
CA ARG A 189 -5.61 -5.38 14.55
C ARG A 189 -6.55 -4.22 14.88
N LYS A 190 -6.03 -3.03 15.21
CA LYS A 190 -6.83 -1.82 15.50
C LYS A 190 -7.51 -1.24 14.27
N ALA A 191 -7.04 -1.54 13.05
CA ALA A 191 -7.80 -1.18 11.86
C ALA A 191 -9.10 -1.97 11.79
N GLN A 192 -10.18 -1.26 11.42
CA GLN A 192 -11.51 -1.83 11.22
C GLN A 192 -11.79 -1.84 9.72
N GLY A 193 -12.35 -2.93 9.19
CA GLY A 193 -12.67 -3.08 7.77
C GLY A 193 -12.72 -4.54 7.34
N ILE A 194 -13.30 -4.80 6.17
CA ILE A 194 -13.34 -6.13 5.54
C ILE A 194 -11.92 -6.55 5.13
N GLU A 195 -11.08 -5.56 4.81
CA GLU A 195 -9.67 -5.71 4.47
C GLU A 195 -8.83 -6.28 5.62
N ARG A 196 -9.30 -6.10 6.87
CA ARG A 196 -8.62 -6.63 8.05
C ARG A 196 -8.55 -8.14 8.00
N GLU A 197 -9.65 -8.82 7.69
CA GLU A 197 -9.71 -10.29 7.71
C GLU A 197 -8.71 -10.89 6.70
N ILE A 198 -8.61 -10.29 5.52
CA ILE A 198 -7.73 -10.80 4.46
C ILE A 198 -6.25 -10.51 4.76
N VAL A 199 -5.93 -9.32 5.27
CA VAL A 199 -4.55 -8.85 5.42
C VAL A 199 -3.96 -9.19 6.80
N ALA A 200 -4.77 -9.24 7.85
CA ALA A 200 -4.33 -9.62 9.18
C ALA A 200 -3.92 -11.10 9.21
N ASP A 201 -4.72 -11.99 8.63
CA ASP A 201 -4.38 -13.42 8.53
C ASP A 201 -3.04 -13.61 7.78
N GLN A 202 -2.83 -12.85 6.70
CA GLN A 202 -1.56 -12.90 5.95
C GLN A 202 -0.35 -12.37 6.72
N LEU A 203 -0.56 -11.38 7.61
CA LEU A 203 0.47 -10.81 8.44
C LEU A 203 0.77 -11.71 9.64
N GLU A 204 -0.25 -12.32 10.23
CA GLU A 204 -0.13 -13.29 11.33
C GLU A 204 0.60 -14.55 10.87
N ASP A 205 0.27 -15.08 9.68
CA ASP A 205 0.98 -16.21 9.06
C ASP A 205 2.45 -15.92 8.69
N ALA A 206 2.85 -14.65 8.71
CA ALA A 206 4.21 -14.23 8.38
C ALA A 206 5.10 -14.12 9.62
N ASP A 207 4.51 -13.90 10.80
CA ASP A 207 5.20 -13.98 12.09
C ASP A 207 5.64 -15.43 12.35
N THR A 208 6.89 -15.72 12.01
CA THR A 208 7.41 -17.10 12.01
C THR A 208 7.84 -17.55 13.41
N ASN A 209 8.08 -16.60 14.32
CA ASN A 209 8.52 -16.83 15.69
C ASN A 209 7.39 -16.63 16.72
N GLU A 210 6.20 -16.23 16.27
CA GLU A 210 4.98 -16.07 17.09
C GLU A 210 5.18 -15.13 18.29
N ASP A 211 6.04 -14.13 18.15
CA ASP A 211 6.34 -13.19 19.24
C ASP A 211 5.39 -11.98 19.27
N GLY A 212 4.52 -11.85 18.26
CA GLY A 212 3.58 -10.74 18.12
C GLY A 212 4.16 -9.52 17.40
N PHE A 213 5.41 -9.59 16.94
CA PHE A 213 6.14 -8.52 16.27
C PHE A 213 6.59 -8.97 14.87
N LEU A 214 6.18 -8.25 13.83
CA LEU A 214 6.75 -8.46 12.50
C LEU A 214 8.06 -7.70 12.35
N SER A 215 9.15 -8.42 12.14
CA SER A 215 10.37 -7.84 11.59
C SER A 215 10.18 -7.45 10.12
N PHE A 216 11.06 -6.60 9.58
CA PHE A 216 11.01 -6.28 8.14
C PHE A 216 11.15 -7.53 7.25
N LYS A 217 11.90 -8.55 7.71
CA LYS A 217 12.07 -9.80 6.96
C LYS A 217 10.75 -10.58 6.89
N ASP A 218 10.06 -10.71 8.01
CA ASP A 218 8.74 -11.36 8.08
C ASP A 218 7.70 -10.56 7.29
N PHE A 219 7.82 -9.24 7.32
CA PHE A 219 7.02 -8.39 6.46
C PHE A 219 7.28 -8.68 4.97
N LEU A 220 8.53 -8.84 4.53
CA LEU A 220 8.83 -9.20 3.13
C LEU A 220 8.32 -10.60 2.75
N THR A 221 8.39 -11.59 3.64
CA THR A 221 7.88 -12.94 3.32
C THR A 221 6.36 -12.90 3.06
N SER A 222 5.63 -12.04 3.75
CA SER A 222 4.22 -11.80 3.48
C SER A 222 3.94 -11.11 2.13
N PHE A 223 4.87 -10.28 1.61
CA PHE A 223 4.78 -9.68 0.27
C PHE A 223 5.15 -10.67 -0.84
N ALA A 224 6.17 -11.49 -0.60
CA ALA A 224 6.67 -12.48 -1.55
C ALA A 224 5.76 -13.71 -1.68
N ARG A 225 4.92 -13.97 -0.67
CA ARG A 225 3.81 -14.92 -0.77
C ARG A 225 2.73 -14.34 -1.69
N GLU A 226 2.99 -14.34 -3.00
CA GLU A 226 1.89 -14.48 -3.93
C GLU A 226 1.08 -15.68 -3.45
N ARG A 227 -0.22 -15.46 -3.17
CA ARG A 227 -1.13 -16.58 -2.96
C ARG A 227 -0.83 -17.55 -4.09
N PRO A 228 -0.59 -18.84 -3.82
CA PRO A 228 -0.33 -19.83 -4.86
C PRO A 228 -1.60 -20.03 -5.69
N VAL A 229 -2.21 -18.98 -6.25
CA VAL A 229 -3.42 -19.04 -7.08
C VAL A 229 -3.08 -19.86 -8.31
N ILE A 230 -1.96 -19.58 -8.94
CA ILE A 230 -1.48 -20.37 -10.08
C ILE A 230 -1.22 -21.82 -9.65
N LEU A 231 -0.48 -22.04 -8.56
CA LEU A 231 -0.22 -23.41 -8.09
C LEU A 231 -1.52 -24.14 -7.70
N ASN A 232 -2.46 -23.48 -7.03
CA ASN A 232 -3.78 -24.03 -6.67
C ASN A 232 -4.61 -24.31 -7.93
N MET A 233 -4.58 -23.44 -8.94
CA MET A 233 -5.23 -23.67 -10.23
C MET A 233 -4.59 -24.85 -10.98
N VAL A 234 -3.26 -24.96 -10.98
CA VAL A 234 -2.53 -26.07 -11.59
C VAL A 234 -2.84 -27.38 -10.86
N VAL A 235 -2.87 -27.35 -9.52
CA VAL A 235 -3.26 -28.49 -8.70
C VAL A 235 -4.70 -28.89 -8.99
N LEU A 236 -5.64 -27.94 -9.05
CA LEU A 236 -7.05 -28.20 -9.36
C LEU A 236 -7.22 -28.79 -10.77
N LEU A 237 -6.52 -28.23 -11.77
CA LEU A 237 -6.51 -28.74 -13.13
C LEU A 237 -5.92 -30.15 -13.20
N ALA A 238 -4.85 -30.43 -12.47
CA ALA A 238 -4.26 -31.75 -12.39
C ALA A 238 -5.23 -32.78 -11.77
N HIS A 239 -5.92 -32.42 -10.68
CA HIS A 239 -6.95 -33.29 -10.11
C HIS A 239 -8.08 -33.54 -11.11
N THR A 240 -8.55 -32.49 -11.77
CA THR A 240 -9.61 -32.58 -12.79
C THR A 240 -9.19 -33.51 -13.95
N ALA A 241 -7.95 -33.39 -14.42
CA ALA A 241 -7.41 -34.24 -15.47
C ALA A 241 -7.28 -35.70 -15.04
N VAL A 242 -6.84 -35.97 -13.79
CA VAL A 242 -6.73 -37.33 -13.26
C VAL A 242 -8.11 -37.97 -13.09
N PHE A 243 -9.10 -37.23 -12.56
CA PHE A 243 -10.49 -37.70 -12.50
C PHE A 243 -11.03 -38.00 -13.90
N TRP A 244 -10.83 -37.10 -14.85
CA TRP A 244 -11.25 -37.30 -16.24
C TRP A 244 -10.60 -38.54 -16.85
N LEU A 245 -9.30 -38.77 -16.61
CA LEU A 245 -8.59 -39.95 -17.09
C LEU A 245 -9.17 -41.23 -16.49
N ILE A 246 -9.36 -41.29 -15.16
CA ILE A 246 -9.92 -42.46 -14.47
C ILE A 246 -11.30 -42.83 -15.04
N LEU A 247 -12.16 -41.83 -15.28
CA LEU A 247 -13.51 -42.05 -15.77
C LEU A 247 -13.55 -42.48 -17.25
N ASN A 248 -12.63 -41.99 -18.08
CA ASN A 248 -12.58 -42.28 -19.52
C ASN A 248 -11.74 -43.50 -19.91
N LEU A 249 -11.04 -44.16 -18.99
CA LEU A 249 -10.28 -45.37 -19.31
C LEU A 249 -11.24 -46.50 -19.77
N PRO A 250 -11.11 -47.01 -21.00
CA PRO A 250 -12.05 -47.98 -21.57
C PRO A 250 -11.88 -49.40 -21.00
N MET A 251 -10.72 -49.70 -20.41
CA MET A 251 -10.41 -51.05 -19.89
C MET A 251 -10.82 -51.27 -18.42
N LEU A 252 -11.39 -50.25 -17.77
CA LEU A 252 -11.73 -50.27 -16.35
C LEU A 252 -13.24 -50.39 -16.15
N ASP A 253 -13.66 -51.40 -15.39
CA ASP A 253 -15.05 -51.57 -15.00
C ASP A 253 -15.49 -50.43 -14.05
N ILE A 254 -16.78 -50.09 -14.12
CA ILE A 254 -17.42 -49.05 -13.29
C ILE A 254 -17.09 -49.17 -11.79
N PRO A 255 -17.17 -50.35 -11.14
CA PRO A 255 -16.79 -50.47 -9.73
C PRO A 255 -15.34 -50.09 -9.45
N ILE A 256 -14.41 -50.44 -10.34
CA ILE A 256 -12.98 -50.12 -10.14
C ILE A 256 -12.75 -48.63 -10.32
N LYS A 257 -13.41 -48.00 -11.30
CA LYS A 257 -13.38 -46.52 -11.48
C LYS A 257 -13.87 -45.80 -10.23
N ALA A 258 -14.97 -46.26 -9.63
CA ALA A 258 -15.51 -45.69 -8.41
C ALA A 258 -14.54 -45.82 -7.23
N VAL A 259 -13.92 -46.99 -7.04
CA VAL A 259 -12.91 -47.21 -5.98
C VAL A 259 -11.70 -46.29 -6.17
N LEU A 260 -11.20 -46.14 -7.40
CA LEU A 260 -10.08 -45.24 -7.70
C LEU A 260 -10.42 -43.78 -7.46
N ALA A 261 -11.61 -43.33 -7.85
CA ALA A 261 -12.09 -41.97 -7.60
C ALA A 261 -12.22 -41.69 -6.10
N VAL A 262 -12.78 -42.63 -5.32
CA VAL A 262 -12.88 -42.52 -3.86
C VAL A 262 -11.50 -42.52 -3.21
N ALA A 263 -10.58 -43.37 -3.66
CA ALA A 263 -9.21 -43.39 -3.16
C ALA A 263 -8.50 -42.04 -3.39
N LEU A 264 -8.76 -41.39 -4.53
CA LEU A 264 -8.23 -40.07 -4.85
C LEU A 264 -8.80 -38.97 -3.95
N LEU A 265 -10.09 -39.06 -3.60
CA LEU A 265 -10.74 -38.14 -2.65
C LEU A 265 -10.21 -38.31 -1.22
N ILE A 266 -9.93 -39.54 -0.80
CA ILE A 266 -9.37 -39.83 0.53
C ILE A 266 -7.90 -39.37 0.61
N LYS A 267 -7.14 -39.51 -0.48
CA LYS A 267 -5.73 -39.11 -0.54
C LYS A 267 -5.42 -38.24 -1.76
N PRO A 268 -5.81 -36.95 -1.76
CA PRO A 268 -5.49 -36.02 -2.84
C PRO A 268 -3.98 -35.74 -2.96
N GLN A 269 -3.20 -36.08 -1.93
CA GLN A 269 -1.75 -35.93 -1.93
C GLN A 269 -1.04 -36.72 -3.04
N PHE A 270 -1.64 -37.80 -3.56
CA PHE A 270 -1.08 -38.55 -4.69
C PHE A 270 -0.95 -37.71 -5.97
N VAL A 271 -1.81 -36.72 -6.16
CA VAL A 271 -1.73 -35.78 -7.30
C VAL A 271 -1.06 -34.49 -6.87
N THR A 272 -1.39 -33.98 -5.68
CA THR A 272 -0.88 -32.71 -5.18
C THR A 272 0.65 -32.71 -5.05
N ALA A 273 1.24 -33.74 -4.41
CA ALA A 273 2.67 -33.71 -4.10
C ALA A 273 3.58 -33.74 -5.36
N PRO A 274 3.32 -34.57 -6.38
CA PRO A 274 4.07 -34.52 -7.64
C PRO A 274 3.91 -33.17 -8.37
N VAL A 275 2.69 -32.63 -8.40
CA VAL A 275 2.39 -31.36 -9.10
C VAL A 275 3.11 -30.19 -8.43
N VAL A 276 3.10 -30.12 -7.10
CA VAL A 276 3.84 -29.09 -6.35
C VAL A 276 5.34 -29.18 -6.61
N LYS A 277 5.92 -30.39 -6.58
CA LYS A 277 7.35 -30.59 -6.89
C LYS A 277 7.70 -30.14 -8.30
N PHE A 278 6.88 -30.51 -9.27
CA PHE A 278 7.07 -30.12 -10.66
C PHE A 278 6.94 -28.60 -10.85
N TYR A 279 5.94 -27.99 -10.23
CA TYR A 279 5.76 -26.53 -10.24
C TYR A 279 6.96 -25.80 -9.66
N MET A 280 7.47 -26.23 -8.49
CA MET A 280 8.66 -25.64 -7.88
C MET A 280 9.89 -25.78 -8.77
N MET A 281 10.08 -26.94 -9.42
CA MET A 281 11.17 -27.14 -10.37
C MET A 281 11.06 -26.17 -11.56
N MET A 282 9.88 -26.03 -12.15
CA MET A 282 9.64 -25.10 -13.27
C MET A 282 9.83 -23.64 -12.85
N ARG A 283 9.31 -23.26 -11.67
CA ARG A 283 9.47 -21.91 -11.12
C ARG A 283 10.95 -21.56 -10.95
N ASN A 284 11.75 -22.45 -10.36
CA ASN A 284 13.19 -22.24 -10.20
C ASN A 284 13.91 -22.05 -11.55
N VAL A 285 13.48 -22.76 -12.60
CA VAL A 285 14.02 -22.60 -13.96
C VAL A 285 13.65 -21.23 -14.53
N VAL A 286 12.40 -20.80 -14.38
CA VAL A 286 11.92 -19.49 -14.86
C VAL A 286 12.61 -18.35 -14.12
N ASP A 287 12.71 -18.44 -12.79
CA ASP A 287 13.35 -17.42 -11.96
C ASP A 287 14.84 -17.28 -12.32
N ARG A 288 15.52 -18.40 -12.59
CA ARG A 288 16.90 -18.40 -13.10
C ARG A 288 17.01 -17.73 -14.47
N ALA A 289 16.13 -18.09 -15.41
CA ALA A 289 16.14 -17.49 -16.74
C ALA A 289 15.87 -15.97 -16.69
N ARG A 290 14.95 -15.53 -15.82
CA ARG A 290 14.66 -14.12 -15.59
C ARG A 290 15.86 -13.37 -15.03
N ALA A 291 16.53 -13.94 -14.03
CA ALA A 291 17.75 -13.37 -13.47
C ALA A 291 18.87 -13.25 -14.51
N GLU A 292 19.04 -14.24 -15.40
CA GLU A 292 20.03 -14.19 -16.48
C GLU A 292 19.73 -13.06 -17.50
N VAL A 293 18.46 -12.85 -17.85
CA VAL A 293 18.03 -11.76 -18.73
C VAL A 293 18.29 -10.39 -18.09
N GLU A 294 17.98 -10.22 -16.80
CA GLU A 294 18.22 -8.96 -16.08
C GLU A 294 19.71 -8.63 -16.00
N MET A 295 20.57 -9.64 -15.76
CA MET A 295 22.03 -9.47 -15.74
C MET A 295 22.61 -9.15 -17.12
N ALA A 296 22.05 -9.72 -18.20
CA ALA A 296 22.44 -9.38 -19.58
C ALA A 296 22.05 -7.93 -19.94
N GLY A 297 20.87 -7.47 -19.51
CA GLY A 297 20.41 -6.10 -19.73
C GLY A 297 21.30 -5.04 -19.06
N GLN A 298 21.80 -5.31 -17.86
CA GLN A 298 22.70 -4.38 -17.16
C GLN A 298 24.08 -4.28 -17.82
N ARG A 299 24.60 -5.36 -18.40
CA ARG A 299 25.89 -5.34 -19.12
C ARG A 299 25.81 -4.60 -20.45
N GLY A 300 24.66 -4.61 -21.13
CA GLY A 300 24.45 -3.87 -22.38
C GLY A 300 24.37 -2.35 -22.23
N GLY A 301 23.88 -1.85 -21.09
CA GLY A 301 23.66 -0.41 -20.86
C GLY A 301 24.90 0.39 -20.43
N GLY A 302 25.99 -0.28 -20.01
CA GLY A 302 27.19 0.37 -19.47
C GLY A 302 28.26 0.77 -20.51
N ALA A 303 28.17 0.28 -21.75
CA ALA A 303 29.24 0.44 -22.74
C ALA A 303 29.14 1.72 -23.61
N GLY A 304 28.11 2.56 -23.43
CA GLY A 304 27.81 3.69 -24.33
C GLY A 304 28.29 5.09 -23.90
N ARG A 305 28.95 5.27 -22.75
CA ARG A 305 29.24 6.62 -22.19
C ARG A 305 30.72 7.01 -22.07
N GLY A 306 31.63 6.25 -22.70
CA GLY A 306 33.08 6.45 -22.58
C GLY A 306 33.81 6.98 -23.83
N ALA A 307 33.11 7.36 -24.90
CA ALA A 307 33.74 7.78 -26.17
C ALA A 307 33.27 9.17 -26.62
N ALA A 308 33.48 10.18 -25.77
CA ALA A 308 33.42 11.60 -26.15
C ALA A 308 34.15 12.42 -25.08
N ALA A 309 35.48 12.34 -25.05
CA ALA A 309 36.38 13.31 -24.42
C ALA A 309 37.67 13.34 -25.25
#